data_AF-A0A8H9GUF2-F1
#
_entry.id   AF-A0A8H9GUF2-F1
#
_cell.length_a   1.000
_cell.length_b   1.000
_cell.length_c   1.000
_cell.angle_alpha   90.00
_cell.angle_beta   90.00
_cell.angle_gamma   90.00
#
_symmetry.space_group_name_H-M   'P 1'
#
loop_
_entity.id
_entity.type
_entity.pdbx_description
1 polymer ?
#
loop_
_entity_poly.entity_id
_entity_poly.type
_entity_poly.pdbx_seq_one_letter_code
_entity_poly.pdbx_strand_id
1 'polypeptide(L)'
;MTGKRWILILPALLLAACSTGQQATAPTPTSTTAPAPAASTRALGLYELSIQGSGAQASGRVTPAALRSQEIAGLTFTVTGVQVVTNGDGSRSYTAALNVTNTSGAAIGAPAIIPADIAGYTESGTYFRAGATTNQSGAPTSASGITLTQVTDSTYSMLFPVTGVSGADFAVPGGSSVTAVSAQGWRTPTLAAGATQAMSLGFTIPASNDAYRFSLVFGAFDKTPAVNHLVISQLYGAGGNAGATLTTDYVELFNPTNNVISTAGMSLQYASPAGAFTTNTGQFYSLTTASIAPGRFLLIRMPIGANGSTVTATPDQQGTLALGAANGKVALASNGTAVAGPTATNVIDFIGYGTGNNITFEGAAPAPAMSVTLADQRSPSPCTDTNNNSADLVSFTVTAGSARNSSSTPVACP
;
A
#
# COMPACT_ATOMS: atom_id res chain seq x y z
N MET A 1 86.55 5.89 8.43
CA MET A 1 85.52 4.83 8.41
C MET A 1 84.21 5.48 7.97
N THR A 2 83.48 4.76 7.12
CA THR A 2 82.46 5.21 6.16
C THR A 2 81.29 6.02 6.71
N GLY A 3 81.07 7.23 6.19
CA GLY A 3 79.85 8.03 6.38
C GLY A 3 79.20 8.35 5.02
N LYS A 4 78.04 7.75 4.75
CA LYS A 4 77.22 7.95 3.54
C LYS A 4 76.58 9.35 3.52
N ARG A 5 76.66 10.01 2.36
CA ARG A 5 76.01 11.31 2.02
C ARG A 5 74.75 11.08 1.18
N TRP A 6 73.67 11.81 1.45
CA TRP A 6 72.58 12.13 0.52
C TRP A 6 72.05 13.52 0.91
N ILE A 7 72.52 14.60 0.27
CA ILE A 7 71.92 15.34 -0.87
C ILE A 7 70.47 15.78 -0.59
N LEU A 8 70.33 17.06 -0.18
CA LEU A 8 69.06 17.79 -0.06
C LEU A 8 68.94 18.68 -1.30
N ILE A 9 67.98 18.39 -2.19
CA ILE A 9 67.68 19.21 -3.38
C ILE A 9 66.46 20.06 -3.06
N LEU A 10 66.64 21.38 -2.97
CA LEU A 10 65.58 22.37 -3.10
C LEU A 10 65.48 22.80 -4.57
N PRO A 11 64.28 22.89 -5.15
CA PRO A 11 64.08 23.83 -6.24
C PRO A 11 62.93 24.81 -5.99
N ALA A 12 63.30 26.08 -6.11
CA ALA A 12 62.61 27.24 -6.67
C ALA A 12 61.09 27.13 -6.96
N LEU A 13 60.34 28.01 -6.30
CA LEU A 13 58.95 28.33 -6.59
C LEU A 13 58.90 29.31 -7.80
N LEU A 14 58.43 28.83 -8.95
CA LEU A 14 58.15 29.65 -10.13
C LEU A 14 56.71 30.19 -10.00
N LEU A 15 56.55 31.52 -9.87
CA LEU A 15 55.25 32.19 -9.99
C LEU A 15 54.85 32.23 -11.47
N ALA A 16 53.86 31.42 -11.85
CA ALA A 16 53.14 31.59 -13.10
C ALA A 16 51.80 32.29 -12.80
N ALA A 17 51.66 33.51 -13.30
CA ALA A 17 50.38 34.20 -13.37
C ALA A 17 49.46 33.47 -14.36
N CYS A 18 48.24 33.15 -13.92
CA CYS A 18 47.18 32.72 -14.82
C CYS A 18 45.94 33.58 -14.59
N SER A 19 45.44 34.10 -15.71
CA SER A 19 44.36 35.06 -15.89
C SER A 19 43.04 34.64 -15.27
N THR A 20 42.30 35.63 -14.75
CA THR A 20 40.88 35.54 -14.37
C THR A 20 40.01 35.23 -15.60
N GLY A 21 39.81 33.94 -15.88
CA GLY A 21 38.68 33.48 -16.67
C GLY A 21 37.43 33.50 -15.81
N GLN A 22 36.36 34.13 -16.30
CA GLN A 22 35.05 34.10 -15.64
C GLN A 22 34.62 32.65 -15.45
N GLN A 23 34.56 32.21 -14.19
CA GLN A 23 33.96 30.95 -13.82
C GLN A 23 32.47 31.10 -14.02
N ALA A 24 31.94 30.52 -15.10
CA ALA A 24 30.51 30.34 -15.27
C ALA A 24 30.00 29.65 -13.99
N THR A 25 29.15 30.35 -13.25
CA THR A 25 28.44 29.76 -12.11
C THR A 25 27.73 28.52 -12.60
N ALA A 26 28.11 27.36 -12.05
CA ALA A 26 27.39 26.12 -12.30
C ALA A 26 25.91 26.41 -12.02
N PRO A 27 24.99 26.04 -12.95
CA PRO A 27 23.58 26.24 -12.72
C PRO A 27 23.23 25.58 -11.39
N THR A 28 22.60 26.34 -10.48
CA THR A 28 21.99 25.82 -9.28
C THR A 28 21.20 24.58 -9.69
N PRO A 29 21.44 23.39 -9.10
CA PRO A 29 20.61 22.24 -9.42
C PRO A 29 19.19 22.67 -9.05
N THR A 30 18.36 22.90 -10.06
CA THR A 30 16.91 22.93 -9.87
C THR A 30 16.60 21.64 -9.16
N SER A 31 16.07 21.73 -7.95
CA SER A 31 15.59 20.55 -7.24
C SER A 31 14.61 19.87 -8.19
N THR A 32 15.07 18.82 -8.88
CA THR A 32 14.18 17.85 -9.45
C THR A 32 13.51 17.28 -8.23
N THR A 33 12.31 17.79 -7.93
CA THR A 33 11.43 17.20 -6.93
C THR A 33 11.47 15.71 -7.23
N ALA A 34 12.09 14.94 -6.33
CA ALA A 34 12.13 13.50 -6.49
C ALA A 34 10.69 13.07 -6.77
N PRO A 35 10.44 12.23 -7.80
CA PRO A 35 9.09 11.78 -8.10
C PRO A 35 8.45 11.35 -6.79
N ALA A 36 7.26 11.87 -6.49
CA ALA A 36 6.52 11.45 -5.31
C ALA A 36 6.54 9.91 -5.26
N PRO A 37 6.88 9.29 -4.11
CA PRO A 37 7.04 7.85 -4.04
C PRO A 37 5.80 7.16 -4.64
N ALA A 38 6.03 6.20 -5.52
CA ALA A 38 4.96 5.38 -6.06
C ALA A 38 4.33 4.66 -4.88
N ALA A 39 3.10 5.02 -4.50
CA ALA A 39 2.50 4.40 -3.33
C ALA A 39 2.38 2.89 -3.49
N SER A 40 2.62 2.18 -2.39
CA SER A 40 2.48 0.73 -2.23
C SER A 40 1.23 0.19 -2.93
N THR A 41 1.43 -0.87 -3.72
CA THR A 41 0.35 -1.65 -4.33
C THR A 41 0.15 -2.96 -3.58
N ARG A 42 -1.01 -3.14 -2.95
CA ARG A 42 -1.42 -4.43 -2.37
C ARG A 42 -2.23 -5.22 -3.40
N ALA A 43 -1.98 -6.52 -3.51
CA ALA A 43 -2.70 -7.41 -4.43
C ALA A 43 -4.04 -7.85 -3.81
N LEU A 44 -5.14 -7.58 -4.52
CA LEU A 44 -6.52 -7.93 -4.14
C LEU A 44 -7.01 -9.23 -4.78
N GLY A 45 -6.17 -9.88 -5.58
CA GLY A 45 -6.46 -11.16 -6.20
C GLY A 45 -6.32 -11.17 -7.72
N LEU A 46 -6.35 -12.38 -8.26
CA LEU A 46 -6.31 -12.67 -9.68
C LEU A 46 -7.66 -13.17 -10.16
N TYR A 47 -8.12 -12.64 -11.29
CA TYR A 47 -9.44 -12.91 -11.84
C TYR A 47 -9.36 -13.24 -13.33
N GLU A 48 -10.31 -14.02 -13.81
CA GLU A 48 -10.52 -14.33 -15.23
C GLU A 48 -11.91 -13.87 -15.66
N LEU A 49 -11.98 -12.94 -16.61
CA LEU A 49 -13.20 -12.63 -17.34
C LEU A 49 -13.33 -13.58 -18.53
N SER A 50 -14.37 -14.41 -18.54
CA SER A 50 -14.76 -15.24 -19.68
C SER A 50 -15.99 -14.66 -20.35
N ILE A 51 -15.93 -14.40 -21.66
CA ILE A 51 -17.07 -14.00 -22.50
C ILE A 51 -17.28 -15.06 -23.57
N GLN A 52 -18.52 -15.44 -23.80
CA GLN A 52 -18.87 -16.46 -24.78
C GLN A 52 -20.15 -16.09 -25.50
N GLY A 53 -20.25 -16.48 -26.77
CA GLY A 53 -21.44 -16.23 -27.55
C GLY A 53 -21.36 -16.75 -28.98
N SER A 54 -22.39 -16.41 -29.76
CA SER A 54 -22.47 -16.67 -31.19
C SER A 54 -23.25 -15.53 -31.84
N GLY A 55 -22.82 -15.06 -33.01
CA GLY A 55 -23.49 -13.93 -33.65
C GLY A 55 -23.48 -12.66 -32.78
N ALA A 56 -24.64 -12.02 -32.66
CA ALA A 56 -24.88 -10.84 -31.80
C ALA A 56 -25.23 -11.19 -30.34
N GLN A 57 -25.31 -12.48 -29.99
CA GLN A 57 -25.62 -12.94 -28.64
C GLN A 57 -24.31 -13.18 -27.87
N ALA A 58 -24.16 -12.57 -26.69
CA ALA A 58 -22.98 -12.72 -25.84
C ALA A 58 -23.37 -12.78 -24.36
N SER A 59 -22.59 -13.52 -23.58
CA SER A 59 -22.68 -13.59 -22.12
C SER A 59 -21.29 -13.55 -21.51
N GLY A 60 -21.16 -13.00 -20.31
CA GLY A 60 -19.87 -12.88 -19.62
C GLY A 60 -19.96 -13.38 -18.18
N ARG A 61 -18.84 -13.85 -17.65
CA ARG A 61 -18.66 -14.22 -16.24
C ARG A 61 -17.24 -13.88 -15.81
N VAL A 62 -17.09 -13.40 -14.59
CA VAL A 62 -15.78 -13.29 -13.94
C VAL A 62 -15.65 -14.38 -12.87
N THR A 63 -14.51 -15.07 -12.85
CA THR A 63 -14.17 -16.06 -11.84
C THR A 63 -12.84 -15.73 -11.17
N PRO A 64 -12.68 -15.97 -9.86
CA PRO A 64 -11.35 -16.01 -9.25
C PRO A 64 -10.49 -17.05 -9.99
N ALA A 65 -9.27 -16.66 -10.35
CA ALA A 65 -8.24 -17.59 -10.83
C ALA A 65 -7.55 -18.25 -9.62
N ALA A 66 -6.66 -19.22 -9.87
CA ALA A 66 -5.91 -19.87 -8.79
C ALA A 66 -5.12 -18.83 -7.97
N LEU A 67 -5.55 -18.62 -6.72
CA LEU A 67 -5.00 -17.57 -5.85
C LEU A 67 -3.59 -17.96 -5.36
N ARG A 68 -2.71 -16.96 -5.25
CA ARG A 68 -1.42 -17.12 -4.53
C ARG A 68 -1.63 -16.91 -3.02
N SER A 69 -0.71 -17.43 -2.20
CA SER A 69 -0.76 -17.27 -0.73
C SER A 69 -0.65 -15.81 -0.23
N GLN A 70 -0.35 -14.86 -1.13
CA GLN A 70 -0.20 -13.42 -0.84
C GLN A 70 -1.39 -12.58 -1.35
N GLU A 71 -2.35 -13.18 -2.06
CA GLU A 71 -3.52 -12.50 -2.60
C GLU A 71 -4.67 -12.52 -1.59
N ILE A 72 -5.22 -11.35 -1.27
CA ILE A 72 -6.31 -11.22 -0.30
C ILE A 72 -7.63 -11.09 -1.06
N ALA A 73 -8.63 -11.93 -0.75
CA ALA A 73 -9.97 -11.77 -1.31
C ALA A 73 -10.59 -10.44 -0.86
N GLY A 74 -10.90 -9.54 -1.80
CA GLY A 74 -11.44 -8.23 -1.45
C GLY A 74 -12.44 -7.62 -2.43
N LEU A 75 -12.53 -8.14 -3.65
CA LEU A 75 -13.47 -7.70 -4.67
C LEU A 75 -14.31 -8.86 -5.19
N THR A 76 -15.59 -8.60 -5.44
CA THR A 76 -16.44 -9.45 -6.27
C THR A 76 -16.81 -8.71 -7.55
N PHE A 77 -16.87 -9.46 -8.65
CA PHE A 77 -17.17 -8.94 -9.98
C PHE A 77 -18.45 -9.61 -10.49
N THR A 78 -19.46 -8.81 -10.79
CA THR A 78 -20.74 -9.28 -11.34
C THR A 78 -20.94 -8.70 -12.72
N VAL A 79 -20.98 -9.53 -13.76
CA VAL A 79 -21.28 -9.07 -15.12
C VAL A 79 -22.78 -8.73 -15.19
N THR A 80 -23.10 -7.48 -15.49
CA THR A 80 -24.49 -6.98 -15.57
C THR A 80 -25.04 -6.99 -16.99
N GLY A 81 -24.16 -7.04 -17.99
CA GLY A 81 -24.52 -7.22 -19.39
C GLY A 81 -23.31 -7.27 -20.30
N VAL A 82 -23.49 -7.80 -21.52
CA VAL A 82 -22.48 -7.72 -22.58
C VAL A 82 -23.16 -7.10 -23.80
N GLN A 83 -22.69 -5.93 -24.21
CA GLN A 83 -23.11 -5.26 -25.43
C GLN A 83 -22.27 -5.74 -26.60
N VAL A 84 -22.89 -5.88 -27.77
CA VAL A 84 -22.22 -6.29 -29.02
C VAL A 84 -22.56 -5.28 -30.09
N VAL A 85 -21.54 -4.67 -30.70
CA VAL A 85 -21.67 -3.74 -31.82
C VAL A 85 -20.97 -4.34 -33.03
N THR A 86 -21.67 -4.42 -34.16
CA THR A 86 -21.02 -4.77 -35.44
C THR A 86 -20.50 -3.49 -36.08
N ASN A 87 -19.20 -3.44 -36.33
CA ASN A 87 -18.52 -2.31 -36.93
C ASN A 87 -18.70 -2.32 -38.46
N GLY A 88 -18.42 -1.18 -39.11
CA GLY A 88 -18.60 -1.03 -40.56
C GLY A 88 -17.73 -1.95 -41.43
N ASP A 89 -16.66 -2.49 -40.87
CA ASP A 89 -15.76 -3.48 -41.49
C ASP A 89 -16.17 -4.95 -41.24
N GLY A 90 -17.31 -5.15 -40.56
CA GLY A 90 -17.83 -6.47 -40.19
C GLY A 90 -17.27 -7.03 -38.89
N SER A 91 -16.24 -6.42 -38.30
CA SER A 91 -15.73 -6.80 -36.97
C SER A 91 -16.79 -6.55 -35.89
N ARG A 92 -16.65 -7.18 -34.73
CA ARG A 92 -17.58 -7.03 -33.61
C ARG A 92 -16.88 -6.56 -32.36
N SER A 93 -17.33 -5.42 -31.83
CA SER A 93 -16.93 -4.86 -30.56
C SER A 93 -17.83 -5.39 -29.44
N TYR A 94 -17.24 -5.94 -28.40
CA TYR A 94 -17.91 -6.45 -27.21
C TYR A 94 -17.59 -5.55 -26.04
N THR A 95 -18.61 -5.15 -25.27
CA THR A 95 -18.44 -4.39 -24.04
C THR A 95 -19.17 -5.10 -22.90
N ALA A 96 -18.41 -5.72 -22.00
CA ALA A 96 -18.96 -6.29 -20.77
C ALA A 96 -19.08 -5.19 -19.71
N ALA A 97 -20.29 -4.92 -19.24
CA ALA A 97 -20.55 -4.11 -18.07
C ALA A 97 -20.43 -5.00 -16.82
N LEU A 98 -19.74 -4.50 -15.79
CA LEU A 98 -19.55 -5.20 -14.52
C LEU A 98 -19.84 -4.27 -13.35
N ASN A 99 -20.37 -4.85 -12.29
CA ASN A 99 -20.37 -4.27 -10.96
C ASN A 99 -19.21 -4.87 -10.16
N VAL A 100 -18.34 -4.00 -9.66
CA VAL A 100 -17.25 -4.35 -8.74
C VAL A 100 -17.68 -3.98 -7.33
N THR A 101 -17.82 -4.97 -6.47
CA THR A 101 -18.21 -4.76 -5.06
C THR A 101 -17.02 -5.03 -4.15
N ASN A 102 -16.75 -4.10 -3.23
CA ASN A 102 -15.75 -4.30 -2.20
C ASN A 102 -16.31 -5.17 -1.07
N THR A 103 -15.82 -6.39 -0.96
CA THR A 103 -16.19 -7.36 0.07
C THR A 103 -15.10 -7.56 1.12
N SER A 104 -14.03 -6.76 1.09
CA SER A 104 -12.88 -6.90 2.00
C SER A 104 -13.18 -6.50 3.46
N GLY A 105 -14.28 -5.80 3.70
CA GLY A 105 -14.60 -5.23 5.02
C GLY A 105 -13.86 -3.92 5.34
N ALA A 106 -12.88 -3.52 4.52
CA ALA A 106 -12.15 -2.25 4.65
C ALA A 106 -12.27 -1.41 3.37
N ALA A 107 -12.02 -0.10 3.45
CA ALA A 107 -11.99 0.74 2.26
C ALA A 107 -10.75 0.42 1.40
N ILE A 108 -10.92 0.36 0.08
CA ILE A 108 -9.85 0.08 -0.88
C ILE A 108 -9.43 1.39 -1.54
N GLY A 109 -8.17 1.78 -1.36
CA GLY A 109 -7.63 3.03 -1.89
C GLY A 109 -7.17 2.89 -3.34
N ALA A 110 -7.78 3.65 -4.25
CA ALA A 110 -7.42 3.67 -5.66
C ALA A 110 -7.15 2.28 -6.28
N PRO A 111 -8.16 1.37 -6.27
CA PRO A 111 -8.01 0.06 -6.87
C PRO A 111 -7.59 0.19 -8.33
N ALA A 112 -6.65 -0.65 -8.76
CA ALA A 112 -6.13 -0.75 -10.11
C ALA A 112 -6.36 -2.16 -10.65
N ILE A 113 -6.92 -2.26 -11.85
CA ILE A 113 -7.03 -3.53 -12.58
C ILE A 113 -5.94 -3.55 -13.66
N ILE A 114 -5.08 -4.57 -13.62
CA ILE A 114 -3.92 -4.71 -14.50
C ILE A 114 -3.99 -6.09 -15.16
N PRO A 115 -4.02 -6.21 -16.50
CA PRO A 115 -3.86 -7.48 -17.18
C PRO A 115 -2.56 -8.17 -16.71
N ALA A 116 -2.65 -9.43 -16.29
CA ALA A 116 -1.51 -10.13 -15.69
C ALA A 116 -0.73 -10.94 -16.74
N ASP A 117 0.60 -10.83 -16.71
CA ASP A 117 1.51 -11.78 -17.35
C ASP A 117 1.93 -12.84 -16.33
N ILE A 118 1.49 -14.09 -16.50
CA ILE A 118 1.72 -15.16 -15.53
C ILE A 118 2.65 -16.21 -16.13
N ALA A 119 3.95 -16.08 -15.84
CA ALA A 119 4.93 -17.13 -16.08
C ALA A 119 4.65 -18.35 -15.17
N GLY A 120 4.64 -19.55 -15.75
CA GLY A 120 4.56 -20.82 -15.01
C GLY A 120 3.34 -21.71 -15.29
N TYR A 121 2.36 -21.24 -16.07
CA TYR A 121 1.35 -22.10 -16.71
C TYR A 121 1.79 -22.39 -18.15
N THR A 122 2.60 -23.42 -18.34
CA THR A 122 3.11 -23.82 -19.66
C THR A 122 2.02 -24.42 -20.54
N GLU A 123 1.52 -23.58 -21.41
CA GLU A 123 1.31 -23.74 -22.85
C GLU A 123 1.44 -22.34 -23.53
N SER A 124 2.63 -21.73 -23.36
CA SER A 124 3.16 -20.65 -24.20
C SER A 124 2.47 -19.27 -24.21
N GLY A 125 3.05 -18.32 -23.44
CA GLY A 125 2.89 -16.88 -23.64
C GLY A 125 1.68 -16.26 -22.94
N THR A 126 1.72 -14.96 -22.70
CA THR A 126 0.69 -14.17 -22.02
C THR A 126 -0.70 -14.52 -22.55
N TYR A 127 -1.52 -15.23 -21.78
CA TYR A 127 -2.83 -15.66 -22.26
C TYR A 127 -3.84 -14.52 -22.15
N PHE A 128 -4.08 -13.86 -23.28
CA PHE A 128 -5.46 -13.88 -23.75
C PHE A 128 -5.73 -15.33 -24.10
N ARG A 129 -6.55 -16.06 -23.32
CA ARG A 129 -7.14 -17.29 -23.88
C ARG A 129 -8.11 -16.76 -24.93
N ALA A 130 -7.64 -16.61 -26.17
CA ALA A 130 -8.54 -16.60 -27.32
C ALA A 130 -9.31 -17.90 -27.20
N GLY A 131 -10.55 -17.81 -26.75
CA GLY A 131 -11.40 -18.97 -26.76
C GLY A 131 -11.58 -19.30 -28.23
N ALA A 132 -11.22 -20.54 -28.55
CA ALA A 132 -11.36 -21.08 -29.87
C ALA A 132 -12.69 -20.62 -30.50
N THR A 133 -12.65 -20.06 -31.70
CA THR A 133 -13.78 -20.16 -32.60
C THR A 133 -13.93 -21.65 -32.88
N THR A 134 -14.81 -22.32 -32.14
CA THR A 134 -15.10 -23.72 -32.42
C THR A 134 -16.05 -23.74 -33.59
N ASN A 135 -15.64 -24.33 -34.70
CA ASN A 135 -16.60 -24.80 -35.69
C ASN A 135 -17.53 -25.85 -35.04
N GLN A 136 -18.64 -26.21 -35.69
CA GLN A 136 -19.60 -27.21 -35.17
C GLN A 136 -18.98 -28.59 -34.81
N SER A 137 -17.70 -28.84 -35.14
CA SER A 137 -16.96 -30.06 -34.79
C SER A 137 -15.96 -29.91 -33.63
N GLY A 138 -15.88 -28.77 -32.94
CA GLY A 138 -15.07 -28.61 -31.72
C GLY A 138 -13.54 -28.49 -31.93
N ALA A 139 -13.08 -28.17 -33.16
CA ALA A 139 -11.66 -27.94 -33.44
C ALA A 139 -11.32 -26.43 -33.38
N PRO A 140 -10.17 -26.02 -32.81
CA PRO A 140 -9.77 -24.61 -32.72
C PRO A 140 -9.34 -24.05 -34.09
N THR A 141 -9.97 -22.97 -34.55
CA THR A 141 -9.46 -22.15 -35.66
C THR A 141 -8.69 -20.94 -35.11
N SER A 142 -7.54 -20.64 -35.71
CA SER A 142 -6.52 -19.69 -35.22
C SER A 142 -6.96 -18.23 -35.21
N ALA A 143 -6.68 -17.52 -34.11
CA ALA A 143 -7.05 -16.13 -33.83
C ALA A 143 -6.15 -15.10 -34.55
N SER A 144 -6.40 -14.85 -35.83
CA SER A 144 -5.78 -13.75 -36.55
C SER A 144 -6.68 -12.51 -36.51
N GLY A 145 -6.22 -11.38 -35.94
CA GLY A 145 -6.87 -10.06 -36.10
C GLY A 145 -7.69 -9.50 -34.93
N ILE A 146 -7.50 -9.96 -33.68
CA ILE A 146 -8.18 -9.36 -32.51
C ILE A 146 -7.59 -7.97 -32.23
N THR A 147 -8.47 -6.98 -32.09
CA THR A 147 -8.12 -5.58 -31.79
C THR A 147 -8.74 -5.17 -30.46
N LEU A 148 -7.97 -4.67 -29.51
CA LEU A 148 -8.53 -4.10 -28.27
C LEU A 148 -8.92 -2.64 -28.52
N THR A 149 -10.21 -2.34 -28.47
CA THR A 149 -10.73 -0.98 -28.69
C THR A 149 -11.04 -0.31 -27.35
N GLN A 150 -10.51 0.89 -27.15
CA GLN A 150 -10.81 1.74 -26.01
C GLN A 150 -12.28 2.19 -26.05
N VAL A 151 -13.09 1.80 -25.06
CA VAL A 151 -14.48 2.27 -24.95
C VAL A 151 -14.49 3.58 -24.17
N THR A 152 -14.42 4.73 -24.82
CA THR A 152 -14.55 6.04 -24.15
C THR A 152 -16.03 6.37 -23.91
N ASP A 153 -16.62 5.85 -22.83
CA ASP A 153 -17.79 6.50 -22.23
C ASP A 153 -17.32 7.54 -21.19
N SER A 154 -18.07 8.64 -21.06
CA SER A 154 -17.73 9.80 -20.24
C SER A 154 -17.84 9.56 -18.73
N THR A 155 -18.09 8.32 -18.31
CA THR A 155 -18.31 7.97 -16.92
C THR A 155 -17.18 7.08 -16.42
N TYR A 156 -16.85 5.90 -16.97
CA TYR A 156 -15.63 5.15 -16.54
C TYR A 156 -15.15 4.11 -17.57
N SER A 157 -13.95 4.32 -18.16
CA SER A 157 -13.37 3.46 -19.21
C SER A 157 -11.97 2.93 -18.87
N MET A 158 -11.61 1.76 -19.42
CA MET A 158 -10.25 1.22 -19.34
C MET A 158 -9.29 1.98 -20.28
N LEU A 159 -8.19 2.46 -19.73
CA LEU A 159 -7.10 3.08 -20.48
C LEU A 159 -6.05 2.02 -20.85
N PHE A 160 -5.80 1.84 -22.15
CA PHE A 160 -4.66 1.07 -22.67
C PHE A 160 -3.63 2.05 -23.26
N PRO A 161 -2.71 2.64 -22.47
CA PRO A 161 -1.61 3.37 -23.07
C PRO A 161 -0.56 2.38 -23.58
N VAL A 162 -0.41 2.29 -24.90
CA VAL A 162 0.78 1.70 -25.53
C VAL A 162 1.64 2.84 -26.04
N THR A 163 2.88 2.94 -25.61
CA THR A 163 3.85 3.88 -26.18
C THR A 163 4.17 3.47 -27.62
N GLY A 164 3.92 4.37 -28.58
CA GLY A 164 4.36 4.20 -29.98
C GLY A 164 3.26 4.04 -31.03
N VAL A 165 1.98 4.11 -30.66
CA VAL A 165 0.85 4.08 -31.62
C VAL A 165 -0.07 5.28 -31.42
N SER A 166 -0.25 6.07 -32.48
CA SER A 166 -1.32 7.06 -32.58
C SER A 166 -2.57 6.39 -33.15
N GLY A 167 -3.42 5.82 -32.28
CA GLY A 167 -4.68 5.18 -32.68
C GLY A 167 -5.23 4.24 -31.60
N ALA A 168 -6.56 4.19 -31.43
CA ALA A 168 -7.29 3.52 -30.34
C ALA A 168 -7.46 1.99 -30.52
N ASP A 169 -6.65 1.37 -31.36
CA ASP A 169 -6.80 -0.01 -31.83
C ASP A 169 -5.41 -0.67 -31.90
N PHE A 170 -5.24 -1.83 -31.25
CA PHE A 170 -4.01 -2.60 -31.28
C PHE A 170 -4.26 -4.07 -31.69
N ALA A 171 -3.62 -4.52 -32.77
CA ALA A 171 -3.74 -5.88 -33.29
C ALA A 171 -2.87 -6.88 -32.52
N VAL A 172 -3.46 -7.99 -32.06
CA VAL A 172 -2.74 -9.14 -31.47
C VAL A 172 -2.63 -10.23 -32.54
N PRO A 173 -1.43 -10.49 -33.12
CA PRO A 173 -1.24 -11.61 -34.03
C PRO A 173 -1.39 -12.93 -33.28
N GLY A 174 -2.10 -13.90 -33.86
CA GLY A 174 -2.32 -15.21 -33.26
C GLY A 174 -1.00 -15.88 -32.85
N GLY A 175 -0.90 -16.33 -31.61
CA GLY A 175 0.27 -17.02 -31.07
C GLY A 175 1.46 -16.13 -30.65
N SER A 176 1.28 -14.81 -30.56
CA SER A 176 2.34 -13.87 -30.15
C SER A 176 2.15 -13.34 -28.73
N SER A 177 3.25 -13.11 -28.01
CA SER A 177 3.29 -12.34 -26.75
C SER A 177 3.63 -10.87 -27.04
N VAL A 178 2.98 -9.94 -26.34
CA VAL A 178 3.28 -8.50 -26.45
C VAL A 178 3.91 -8.06 -25.14
N THR A 179 5.21 -7.83 -25.18
CA THR A 179 5.97 -7.36 -24.01
C THR A 179 5.52 -5.93 -23.69
N ALA A 180 5.07 -5.73 -22.45
CA ALA A 180 4.71 -4.45 -21.83
C ALA A 180 3.39 -3.78 -22.31
N VAL A 181 2.27 -4.23 -21.73
CA VAL A 181 1.15 -3.31 -21.45
C VAL A 181 1.34 -2.80 -20.02
N SER A 182 2.28 -1.86 -19.82
CA SER A 182 2.38 -1.13 -18.55
C SER A 182 1.28 -0.07 -18.51
N ALA A 183 0.02 -0.49 -18.38
CA ALA A 183 -1.04 0.45 -18.09
C ALA A 183 -0.95 0.85 -16.62
N GLN A 184 -0.98 2.16 -16.34
CA GLN A 184 -1.52 2.64 -15.08
C GLN A 184 -2.96 2.11 -15.03
N GLY A 185 -3.19 0.93 -14.46
CA GLY A 185 -4.51 0.27 -14.44
C GLY A 185 -5.61 1.24 -14.02
N TRP A 186 -6.85 1.00 -14.45
CA TRP A 186 -7.99 1.88 -14.15
C TRP A 186 -8.09 2.17 -12.65
N ARG A 187 -8.06 3.46 -12.26
CA ARG A 187 -8.11 3.92 -10.86
C ARG A 187 -9.47 4.54 -10.57
N THR A 188 -10.20 4.00 -9.60
CA THR A 188 -11.31 4.76 -8.99
C THR A 188 -10.79 5.58 -7.81
N PRO A 189 -11.55 6.55 -7.32
CA PRO A 189 -11.42 7.00 -5.93
C PRO A 189 -11.58 5.81 -4.95
N THR A 190 -11.35 6.07 -3.66
CA THR A 190 -11.55 5.09 -2.59
C THR A 190 -12.88 4.34 -2.74
N LEU A 191 -12.83 3.01 -2.84
CA LEU A 191 -14.01 2.15 -2.86
C LEU A 191 -14.30 1.70 -1.42
N ALA A 192 -15.30 2.29 -0.78
CA ALA A 192 -15.66 1.96 0.61
C ALA A 192 -16.06 0.48 0.78
N ALA A 193 -15.93 -0.04 2.00
CA ALA A 193 -16.40 -1.40 2.31
C ALA A 193 -17.89 -1.56 1.99
N GLY A 194 -18.26 -2.62 1.27
CA GLY A 194 -19.63 -2.87 0.81
C GLY A 194 -20.09 -2.01 -0.38
N ALA A 195 -19.32 -0.99 -0.78
CA ALA A 195 -19.67 -0.18 -1.93
C ALA A 195 -19.51 -0.95 -3.24
N THR A 196 -20.34 -0.61 -4.22
CA THR A 196 -20.33 -1.19 -5.56
C THR A 196 -20.11 -0.10 -6.59
N GLN A 197 -19.21 -0.35 -7.54
CA GLN A 197 -18.89 0.55 -8.63
C GLN A 197 -19.15 -0.15 -9.97
N ALA A 198 -19.82 0.55 -10.89
CA ALA A 198 -19.99 0.08 -12.26
C ALA A 198 -18.69 0.32 -13.07
N MET A 199 -18.33 -0.64 -13.92
CA MET A 199 -17.19 -0.60 -14.84
C MET A 199 -17.56 -1.26 -16.18
N SER A 200 -16.79 -1.00 -17.24
CA SER A 200 -16.94 -1.68 -18.53
C SER A 200 -15.60 -2.16 -19.10
N LEU A 201 -15.60 -3.35 -19.72
CA LEU A 201 -14.45 -3.99 -20.37
C LEU A 201 -14.76 -4.22 -21.86
N GLY A 202 -13.96 -3.62 -22.75
CA GLY A 202 -14.15 -3.66 -24.20
C GLY A 202 -13.10 -4.46 -24.97
N PHE A 203 -13.48 -5.17 -26.02
CA PHE A 203 -12.58 -5.81 -27.01
C PHE A 203 -13.29 -6.01 -28.35
N THR A 204 -12.53 -6.07 -29.44
CA THR A 204 -13.07 -6.25 -30.80
C THR A 204 -12.51 -7.52 -31.43
N ILE A 205 -13.37 -8.34 -32.02
CA ILE A 205 -12.98 -9.53 -32.79
C ILE A 205 -13.27 -9.32 -34.28
N PRO A 206 -12.50 -9.94 -35.20
CA PRO A 206 -12.79 -9.93 -36.63
C PRO A 206 -14.19 -10.45 -36.98
N ALA A 207 -14.66 -10.13 -38.18
CA ALA A 207 -15.94 -10.58 -38.71
C ALA A 207 -16.06 -12.12 -38.73
N SER A 208 -16.63 -12.69 -37.66
CA SER A 208 -16.92 -14.13 -37.56
C SER A 208 -18.33 -14.35 -37.03
N ASN A 209 -19.03 -15.33 -37.63
CA ASN A 209 -20.33 -15.81 -37.16
C ASN A 209 -20.21 -17.08 -36.30
N ASP A 210 -18.99 -17.57 -36.09
CA ASP A 210 -18.76 -18.78 -35.31
C ASP A 210 -19.00 -18.54 -33.81
N ALA A 211 -19.26 -19.63 -33.09
CA ALA A 211 -19.27 -19.59 -31.63
C ALA A 211 -17.86 -19.22 -31.15
N TYR A 212 -17.77 -18.21 -30.29
CA TYR A 212 -16.51 -17.70 -29.76
C TYR A 212 -16.51 -17.78 -28.23
N ARG A 213 -15.31 -17.90 -27.68
CA ARG A 213 -15.02 -17.68 -26.27
C ARG A 213 -13.86 -16.69 -26.17
N PHE A 214 -13.79 -15.92 -25.10
CA PHE A 214 -12.71 -14.98 -24.84
C PHE A 214 -12.44 -15.00 -23.34
N SER A 215 -11.18 -15.12 -22.96
CA SER A 215 -10.75 -15.15 -21.57
C SER A 215 -9.63 -14.13 -21.35
N LEU A 216 -9.86 -13.19 -20.42
CA LEU A 216 -8.89 -12.19 -19.97
C LEU A 216 -8.54 -12.43 -18.51
N VAL A 217 -7.27 -12.70 -18.24
CA VAL A 217 -6.74 -12.79 -16.87
C VAL A 217 -6.19 -11.43 -16.44
N PHE A 218 -6.61 -10.96 -15.26
CA PHE A 218 -6.17 -9.69 -14.71
C PHE A 218 -5.95 -9.77 -13.20
N GLY A 219 -4.94 -9.05 -12.71
CA GLY A 219 -4.74 -8.79 -11.30
C GLY A 219 -5.50 -7.54 -10.88
N ALA A 220 -6.16 -7.60 -9.73
CA ALA A 220 -6.65 -6.42 -9.03
C ALA A 220 -5.65 -6.05 -7.94
N PHE A 221 -5.35 -4.76 -7.85
CA PHE A 221 -4.44 -4.18 -6.88
C PHE A 221 -5.12 -2.99 -6.23
N ASP A 222 -4.63 -2.53 -5.10
CA ASP A 222 -4.96 -1.20 -4.60
C ASP A 222 -3.72 -0.41 -4.29
N LYS A 223 -3.78 0.87 -4.65
CA LYS A 223 -2.76 1.83 -4.25
C LYS A 223 -3.12 2.28 -2.85
N THR A 224 -2.66 1.53 -1.86
CA THR A 224 -2.77 1.95 -0.46
C THR A 224 -2.18 3.36 -0.36
N PRO A 225 -2.88 4.32 0.28
CA PRO A 225 -2.34 5.66 0.45
C PRO A 225 -0.91 5.57 1.00
N ALA A 226 0.03 6.27 0.37
CA ALA A 226 1.40 6.29 0.86
C ALA A 226 1.37 6.94 2.24
N VAL A 227 1.73 6.17 3.27
CA VAL A 227 1.90 6.70 4.62
C VAL A 227 3.18 7.54 4.60
N ASN A 228 3.05 8.83 4.85
CA ASN A 228 4.14 9.81 4.73
C ASN A 228 4.56 10.41 6.08
N HIS A 229 4.14 9.79 7.17
CA HIS A 229 4.42 10.19 8.53
C HIS A 229 4.79 8.98 9.40
N LEU A 230 5.22 9.24 10.63
CA LEU A 230 5.39 8.19 11.63
C LEU A 230 4.04 7.61 12.04
N VAL A 231 4.03 6.32 12.36
CA VAL A 231 2.84 5.64 12.88
C VAL A 231 3.16 4.97 14.22
N ILE A 232 2.16 4.86 15.07
CA ILE A 232 2.13 3.97 16.23
C ILE A 232 1.91 2.56 15.68
N SER A 233 2.96 1.76 15.61
CA SER A 233 2.92 0.40 15.05
C SER A 233 2.44 -0.65 16.05
N GLN A 234 2.61 -0.39 17.34
CA GLN A 234 2.22 -1.29 18.42
C GLN A 234 2.05 -0.53 19.74
N LEU A 235 1.13 -1.00 20.58
CA LEU A 235 0.97 -0.50 21.94
C LEU A 235 0.51 -1.60 22.88
N TYR A 236 0.95 -1.51 24.14
CA TYR A 236 0.50 -2.34 25.25
C TYR A 236 0.35 -1.47 26.49
N GLY A 237 -0.81 -1.55 27.15
CA GLY A 237 -1.16 -0.65 28.27
C GLY A 237 -1.49 -1.33 29.59
N ALA A 238 -1.02 -2.56 29.80
CA ALA A 238 -1.35 -3.33 31.02
C ALA A 238 -0.12 -3.74 31.85
N GLY A 239 1.03 -3.13 31.61
CA GLY A 239 2.29 -3.46 32.24
C GLY A 239 2.26 -3.34 33.75
N GLY A 240 2.79 -4.34 34.44
CA GLY A 240 2.89 -4.31 35.90
C GLY A 240 1.60 -4.63 36.66
N ASN A 241 0.45 -4.71 35.98
CA ASN A 241 -0.83 -5.09 36.58
C ASN A 241 -0.85 -6.57 37.00
N ALA A 242 -1.74 -6.94 37.92
CA ALA A 242 -1.90 -8.35 38.29
C ALA A 242 -2.25 -9.21 37.05
N GLY A 243 -1.46 -10.25 36.80
CA GLY A 243 -1.61 -11.11 35.61
C GLY A 243 -1.02 -10.54 34.32
N ALA A 244 -0.36 -9.37 34.37
CA ALA A 244 0.31 -8.78 33.22
C ALA A 244 1.41 -9.68 32.65
N THR A 245 1.48 -9.78 31.34
CA THR A 245 2.59 -10.48 30.67
C THR A 245 3.89 -9.69 30.77
N LEU A 246 3.82 -8.35 30.74
CA LEU A 246 5.00 -7.47 30.81
C LEU A 246 4.98 -6.61 32.07
N THR A 247 6.16 -6.22 32.54
CA THR A 247 6.31 -5.28 33.67
C THR A 247 6.01 -3.84 33.33
N THR A 248 5.79 -3.51 32.07
CA THR A 248 5.78 -2.12 31.59
C THR A 248 4.83 -1.97 30.42
N ASP A 249 4.16 -0.82 30.36
CA ASP A 249 3.49 -0.39 29.15
C ASP A 249 4.53 0.02 28.10
N TYR A 250 4.14 -0.01 26.83
CA TYR A 250 4.98 0.55 25.78
C TYR A 250 4.16 1.08 24.61
N VAL A 251 4.79 2.01 23.89
CA VAL A 251 4.36 2.49 22.58
C VAL A 251 5.54 2.31 21.62
N GLU A 252 5.30 1.68 20.49
CA GLU A 252 6.26 1.51 19.41
C GLU A 252 5.88 2.45 18.27
N LEU A 253 6.83 3.28 17.83
CA LEU A 253 6.69 4.06 16.61
C LEU A 253 7.43 3.38 15.47
N PHE A 254 6.92 3.54 14.25
CA PHE A 254 7.52 3.03 13.04
C PHE A 254 7.56 4.12 11.97
N ASN A 255 8.62 4.11 11.16
CA ASN A 255 8.72 4.95 9.98
C ASN A 255 8.42 4.15 8.71
N PRO A 256 7.17 4.21 8.19
CA PRO A 256 6.78 3.54 6.95
C PRO A 256 7.25 4.27 5.69
N THR A 257 7.88 5.44 5.84
CA THR A 257 8.28 6.28 4.71
C THR A 257 9.65 5.87 4.14
N ASN A 258 10.01 6.45 3.00
CA ASN A 258 11.33 6.31 2.39
C ASN A 258 12.34 7.40 2.82
N ASN A 259 11.98 8.28 3.75
CA ASN A 259 12.84 9.34 4.27
C ASN A 259 13.12 9.14 5.77
N VAL A 260 14.24 9.66 6.26
CA VAL A 260 14.49 9.73 7.70
C VAL A 260 13.51 10.74 8.32
N ILE A 261 12.82 10.35 9.40
CA ILE A 261 11.95 11.27 10.16
C ILE A 261 12.58 11.55 11.53
N SER A 262 12.62 12.82 11.90
CA SER A 262 13.05 13.27 13.23
C SER A 262 11.85 13.37 14.17
N THR A 263 12.02 12.94 15.42
CA THR A 263 11.00 13.11 16.48
C THR A 263 11.11 14.45 17.23
N ALA A 264 11.99 15.36 16.77
CA ALA A 264 12.18 16.66 17.41
C ALA A 264 10.87 17.44 17.54
N GLY A 265 10.54 17.86 18.76
CA GLY A 265 9.34 18.64 19.06
C GLY A 265 8.03 17.82 19.13
N MET A 266 8.05 16.54 18.78
CA MET A 266 6.87 15.68 18.85
C MET A 266 6.55 15.25 20.29
N SER A 267 5.30 14.87 20.54
CA SER A 267 4.86 14.31 21.82
C SER A 267 4.00 13.06 21.65
N LEU A 268 4.06 12.17 22.63
CA LEU A 268 3.05 11.16 22.86
C LEU A 268 2.10 11.63 23.94
N GLN A 269 0.80 11.50 23.70
CA GLN A 269 -0.25 11.88 24.63
C GLN A 269 -1.20 10.71 24.84
N TYR A 270 -1.69 10.57 26.06
CA TYR A 270 -2.64 9.55 26.47
C TYR A 270 -3.82 10.20 27.18
N ALA A 271 -5.02 9.66 26.94
CA ALA A 271 -6.21 9.96 27.72
C ALA A 271 -7.04 8.69 27.92
N SER A 272 -7.76 8.63 29.03
CA SER A 272 -8.78 7.61 29.25
C SER A 272 -9.94 7.77 28.24
N PRO A 273 -10.82 6.76 28.07
CA PRO A 273 -11.93 6.81 27.11
C PRO A 273 -12.72 8.12 27.12
N ALA A 274 -13.25 8.52 28.28
CA ALA A 274 -13.99 9.77 28.43
C ALA A 274 -13.12 10.99 28.79
N GLY A 275 -11.81 10.79 29.02
CA GLY A 275 -10.89 11.85 29.40
C GLY A 275 -10.49 12.73 28.22
N ALA A 276 -10.16 13.99 28.50
CA ALA A 276 -9.50 14.89 27.57
C ALA A 276 -7.98 14.67 27.62
N PHE A 277 -7.29 14.90 26.50
CA PHE A 277 -5.83 15.01 26.54
C PHE A 277 -5.43 16.24 27.36
N THR A 278 -4.38 16.08 28.16
CA THR A 278 -3.82 17.13 29.00
C THR A 278 -2.30 17.05 28.94
N THR A 279 -1.61 18.06 29.45
CA THR A 279 -0.13 18.07 29.56
C THR A 279 0.36 17.54 30.91
N ASN A 280 -0.47 16.79 31.63
CA ASN A 280 -0.15 16.27 32.96
C ASN A 280 0.77 15.05 32.88
N THR A 281 1.59 14.86 33.92
CA THR A 281 2.36 13.62 34.12
C THR A 281 1.44 12.40 34.10
N GLY A 282 1.85 11.32 33.43
CA GLY A 282 1.01 10.14 33.21
C GLY A 282 0.14 10.22 31.95
N GLN A 283 -0.07 11.41 31.38
CA GLN A 283 -0.90 11.64 30.19
C GLN A 283 -0.13 12.31 29.04
N PHE A 284 1.05 12.87 29.31
CA PHE A 284 1.86 13.54 28.32
C PHE A 284 3.33 13.14 28.43
N TYR A 285 3.98 12.98 27.28
CA TYR A 285 5.40 12.71 27.16
C TYR A 285 5.97 13.42 25.93
N SER A 286 6.92 14.34 26.12
CA SER A 286 7.69 14.92 25.02
C SER A 286 8.74 13.93 24.54
N LEU A 287 8.74 13.61 23.25
CA LEU A 287 9.76 12.71 22.69
C LEU A 287 11.12 13.40 22.72
N THR A 288 12.15 12.65 23.12
CA THR A 288 13.53 13.09 22.88
C THR A 288 13.84 13.02 21.39
N THR A 289 14.75 13.86 20.92
CA THR A 289 15.09 13.91 19.50
C THR A 289 15.81 12.63 19.08
N ALA A 290 15.20 11.88 18.17
CA ALA A 290 15.72 10.70 17.52
C ALA A 290 15.49 10.81 16.01
N SER A 291 16.37 10.19 15.23
CA SER A 291 16.19 10.05 13.78
C SER A 291 15.82 8.61 13.47
N ILE A 292 14.60 8.40 12.96
CA ILE A 292 14.08 7.08 12.61
C ILE A 292 14.26 6.90 11.11
N ALA A 293 15.19 6.02 10.70
CA ALA A 293 15.40 5.72 9.29
C ALA A 293 14.22 4.96 8.67
N PRO A 294 14.10 4.92 7.32
CA PRO A 294 13.07 4.13 6.63
C PRO A 294 12.98 2.70 7.15
N GLY A 295 11.76 2.23 7.44
CA GLY A 295 11.50 0.88 7.91
C GLY A 295 12.01 0.57 9.31
N ARG A 296 12.42 1.58 10.10
CA ARG A 296 12.91 1.41 11.48
C ARG A 296 11.86 1.75 12.52
N PHE A 297 12.11 1.26 13.74
CA PHE A 297 11.27 1.44 14.91
C PHE A 297 11.91 2.37 15.93
N LEU A 298 11.08 2.93 16.81
CA LEU A 298 11.48 3.59 18.04
C LEU A 298 10.61 3.04 19.17
N LEU A 299 11.23 2.43 20.17
CA LEU A 299 10.54 1.88 21.35
C LEU A 299 10.53 2.89 22.49
N ILE A 300 9.35 3.30 22.92
CA ILE A 300 9.15 4.08 24.14
C ILE A 300 8.57 3.16 25.22
N ARG A 301 9.35 2.89 26.25
CA ARG A 301 8.92 2.12 27.42
C ARG A 301 8.42 3.04 28.53
N MET A 302 7.29 2.71 29.14
CA MET A 302 6.70 3.48 30.24
C MET A 302 7.30 3.05 31.61
N PRO A 303 6.84 3.59 32.75
CA PRO A 303 7.32 3.15 34.05
C PRO A 303 7.15 1.62 34.26
N ILE A 304 8.05 1.06 35.07
CA ILE A 304 8.02 -0.36 35.43
C ILE A 304 7.09 -0.54 36.63
N GLY A 305 6.12 -1.45 36.51
CA GLY A 305 5.23 -1.87 37.58
C GLY A 305 5.63 -3.23 38.18
N ALA A 306 4.74 -3.79 39.00
CA ALA A 306 5.09 -4.85 39.95
C ALA A 306 5.12 -6.28 39.37
N ASN A 307 4.38 -6.56 38.30
CA ASN A 307 4.14 -7.92 37.80
C ASN A 307 4.54 -8.09 36.33
N GLY A 308 4.83 -9.31 35.90
CA GLY A 308 5.13 -9.65 34.51
C GLY A 308 6.62 -9.80 34.22
N SER A 309 6.96 -10.00 32.94
CA SER A 309 8.35 -10.15 32.46
C SER A 309 8.89 -8.85 31.88
N THR A 310 10.20 -8.68 31.91
CA THR A 310 10.84 -7.52 31.28
C THR A 310 10.82 -7.67 29.76
N VAL A 311 10.53 -6.58 29.03
CA VAL A 311 10.66 -6.52 27.56
C VAL A 311 12.13 -6.77 27.18
N THR A 312 12.36 -7.66 26.22
CA THR A 312 13.71 -8.08 25.80
C THR A 312 14.41 -7.02 24.95
N ALA A 313 13.67 -6.27 24.14
CA ALA A 313 14.19 -5.13 23.41
C ALA A 313 14.56 -3.99 24.38
N THR A 314 15.79 -3.48 24.27
CA THR A 314 16.20 -2.29 25.04
C THR A 314 15.42 -1.07 24.55
N PRO A 315 14.74 -0.30 25.42
CA PRO A 315 13.98 0.85 24.97
C PRO A 315 14.90 1.94 24.42
N ASP A 316 14.48 2.57 23.32
CA ASP A 316 15.17 3.73 22.77
C ASP A 316 14.89 4.97 23.63
N GLN A 317 13.69 5.04 24.21
CA GLN A 317 13.29 6.12 25.12
C GLN A 317 12.51 5.58 26.32
N GLN A 318 12.57 6.33 27.43
CA GLN A 318 11.79 6.05 28.64
C GLN A 318 10.71 7.13 28.81
N GLY A 319 9.47 6.70 28.62
CA GLY A 319 8.26 7.51 28.73
C GLY A 319 7.69 7.57 30.14
N THR A 320 6.70 8.44 30.32
CA THR A 320 6.02 8.69 31.58
C THR A 320 4.52 8.45 31.52
N LEU A 321 3.98 7.94 30.41
CA LEU A 321 2.56 7.68 30.26
C LEU A 321 2.14 6.49 31.14
N ALA A 322 0.90 6.52 31.61
CA ALA A 322 0.26 5.42 32.30
C ALA A 322 -0.95 4.98 31.47
N LEU A 323 -0.74 3.98 30.61
CA LEU A 323 -1.75 3.56 29.63
C LEU A 323 -2.85 2.74 30.32
N GLY A 324 -4.04 2.73 29.71
CA GLY A 324 -5.17 1.94 30.19
C GLY A 324 -5.13 0.52 29.65
N ALA A 325 -5.32 -0.49 30.50
CA ALA A 325 -5.18 -1.89 30.12
C ALA A 325 -6.18 -2.37 29.06
N ALA A 326 -7.43 -1.90 29.13
CA ALA A 326 -8.50 -2.38 28.25
C ALA A 326 -9.08 -1.31 27.33
N ASN A 327 -9.04 -0.04 27.75
CA ASN A 327 -9.63 1.06 27.00
C ASN A 327 -8.79 2.32 27.17
N GLY A 328 -8.63 3.11 26.11
CA GLY A 328 -7.85 4.34 26.15
C GLY A 328 -7.67 4.96 24.78
N LYS A 329 -6.91 6.06 24.74
CA LYS A 329 -6.59 6.80 23.53
C LYS A 329 -5.14 7.26 23.59
N VAL A 330 -4.39 7.07 22.51
CA VAL A 330 -3.01 7.52 22.36
C VAL A 330 -2.89 8.34 21.09
N ALA A 331 -2.23 9.50 21.18
CA ALA A 331 -1.93 10.33 20.03
C ALA A 331 -0.41 10.57 19.94
N LEU A 332 0.14 10.41 18.75
CA LEU A 332 1.41 11.00 18.36
C LEU A 332 1.10 12.39 17.79
N ALA A 333 1.67 13.43 18.40
CA ALA A 333 1.42 14.81 18.03
C ALA A 333 2.70 15.52 17.56
N SER A 334 2.55 16.47 16.63
CA SER A 334 3.65 17.25 16.04
C SER A 334 4.21 18.34 16.94
N ASN A 335 3.58 18.58 18.09
CA ASN A 335 3.98 19.57 19.09
C ASN A 335 3.51 19.16 20.50
N GLY A 336 3.77 20.01 21.48
CA GLY A 336 3.36 19.80 22.88
C GLY A 336 1.94 20.26 23.24
N THR A 337 1.13 20.71 22.28
CA THR A 337 -0.25 21.15 22.54
C THR A 337 -1.15 19.94 22.74
N ALA A 338 -2.05 19.99 23.75
CA ALA A 338 -3.01 18.93 23.99
C ALA A 338 -3.88 18.66 22.75
N VAL A 339 -3.99 17.39 22.36
CA VAL A 339 -4.79 16.97 21.21
C VAL A 339 -6.29 17.12 21.50
N ALA A 340 -7.03 17.79 20.61
CA ALA A 340 -8.47 17.99 20.76
C ALA A 340 -9.31 16.79 20.26
N GLY A 341 -8.74 15.97 19.38
CA GLY A 341 -9.39 14.80 18.77
C GLY A 341 -8.55 14.24 17.62
N PRO A 342 -8.98 13.12 17.00
CA PRO A 342 -8.20 12.40 15.99
C PRO A 342 -7.90 13.22 14.73
N THR A 343 -8.74 14.20 14.38
CA THR A 343 -8.57 15.04 13.18
C THR A 343 -7.91 16.40 13.48
N ALA A 344 -7.40 16.61 14.70
CA ALA A 344 -6.75 17.87 15.04
C ALA A 344 -5.47 18.06 14.21
N THR A 345 -5.15 19.30 13.84
CA THR A 345 -4.04 19.62 12.93
C THR A 345 -2.66 19.28 13.49
N ASN A 346 -2.55 19.08 14.81
CA ASN A 346 -1.32 18.66 15.46
C ASN A 346 -1.21 17.14 15.62
N VAL A 347 -2.17 16.34 15.15
CA VAL A 347 -2.09 14.88 15.17
C VAL A 347 -1.25 14.40 13.99
N ILE A 348 -0.31 13.51 14.29
CA ILE A 348 0.46 12.74 13.31
C ILE A 348 -0.16 11.35 13.15
N ASP A 349 -0.53 10.71 14.26
CA ASP A 349 -1.22 9.42 14.29
C ASP A 349 -2.04 9.33 15.58
N PHE A 350 -3.19 8.64 15.54
CA PHE A 350 -4.10 8.53 16.66
C PHE A 350 -4.71 7.13 16.77
N ILE A 351 -4.64 6.53 17.95
CA ILE A 351 -5.30 5.25 18.25
C ILE A 351 -6.27 5.43 19.42
N GLY A 352 -7.55 5.22 19.17
CA GLY A 352 -8.53 4.88 20.21
C GLY A 352 -8.75 3.37 20.25
N TYR A 353 -8.71 2.76 21.42
CA TYR A 353 -8.84 1.31 21.60
C TYR A 353 -9.80 0.96 22.74
N GLY A 354 -10.50 -0.17 22.60
CA GLY A 354 -11.42 -0.69 23.61
C GLY A 354 -12.88 -0.82 23.20
N THR A 355 -13.72 -1.20 24.16
CA THR A 355 -15.17 -1.37 24.01
C THR A 355 -15.99 -0.37 24.83
N GLY A 356 -15.33 0.53 25.56
CA GLY A 356 -15.98 1.55 26.38
C GLY A 356 -16.71 2.64 25.57
N ASN A 357 -17.68 3.28 26.21
CA ASN A 357 -18.36 4.44 25.65
C ASN A 357 -17.39 5.66 25.60
N ASN A 358 -17.64 6.59 24.67
CA ASN A 358 -16.93 7.86 24.52
C ASN A 358 -15.45 7.76 24.10
N ILE A 359 -14.98 6.59 23.66
CA ILE A 359 -13.66 6.48 23.01
C ILE A 359 -13.75 7.21 21.67
N THR A 360 -12.96 8.26 21.48
CA THR A 360 -12.70 8.82 20.15
C THR A 360 -11.59 8.03 19.49
N PHE A 361 -11.68 7.81 18.18
CA PHE A 361 -10.78 6.98 17.38
C PHE A 361 -10.74 7.50 15.94
N GLU A 362 -9.76 7.06 15.16
CA GLU A 362 -9.76 7.27 13.72
C GLU A 362 -10.68 6.26 13.02
N GLY A 363 -11.40 6.71 12.00
CA GLY A 363 -12.26 5.87 11.20
C GLY A 363 -13.58 5.50 11.86
N ALA A 364 -14.07 4.29 11.60
CA ALA A 364 -15.44 3.88 11.89
C ALA A 364 -15.64 3.26 13.28
N ALA A 365 -14.59 2.68 13.86
CA ALA A 365 -14.62 2.00 15.15
C ALA A 365 -13.22 2.02 15.81
N PRO A 366 -13.14 1.87 17.15
CA PRO A 366 -11.85 1.79 17.83
C PRO A 366 -11.10 0.50 17.46
N ALA A 367 -9.79 0.49 17.72
CA ALA A 367 -9.01 -0.74 17.76
C ALA A 367 -9.56 -1.70 18.84
N PRO A 368 -9.27 -3.01 18.75
CA PRO A 368 -9.69 -4.00 19.73
C PRO A 368 -9.38 -3.61 21.19
N ALA A 369 -10.09 -4.22 22.14
CA ALA A 369 -9.72 -4.06 23.54
C ALA A 369 -8.44 -4.85 23.85
N MET A 370 -7.43 -4.16 24.36
CA MET A 370 -6.26 -4.77 24.97
C MET A 370 -6.61 -5.46 26.29
N SER A 371 -5.65 -6.18 26.88
CA SER A 371 -5.81 -6.80 28.19
C SER A 371 -4.46 -6.97 28.88
N VAL A 372 -4.44 -7.59 30.06
CA VAL A 372 -3.19 -7.98 30.73
C VAL A 372 -2.31 -8.92 29.89
N THR A 373 -2.87 -9.62 28.90
CA THR A 373 -2.12 -10.51 27.99
C THR A 373 -2.21 -10.11 26.51
N LEU A 374 -3.02 -9.11 26.16
CA LEU A 374 -3.22 -8.66 24.78
C LEU A 374 -2.68 -7.25 24.57
N ALA A 375 -1.99 -7.07 23.45
CA ALA A 375 -1.56 -5.79 22.90
C ALA A 375 -2.16 -5.62 21.50
N ASP A 376 -2.14 -4.39 20.98
CA ASP A 376 -2.57 -4.10 19.62
C ASP A 376 -1.38 -3.78 18.73
N GLN A 377 -1.47 -4.17 17.46
CA GLN A 377 -0.46 -3.87 16.43
C GLN A 377 -1.09 -3.57 15.08
N ARG A 378 -0.39 -2.78 14.26
CA ARG A 378 -0.79 -2.55 12.87
C ARG A 378 -0.71 -3.84 12.02
N SER A 379 -1.70 -4.06 11.17
CA SER A 379 -1.92 -5.28 10.39
C SER A 379 -2.30 -4.96 8.93
N PRO A 380 -1.90 -5.78 7.94
CA PRO A 380 -1.04 -6.96 8.06
C PRO A 380 0.45 -6.63 8.28
N SER A 381 0.80 -5.34 8.32
CA SER A 381 2.16 -4.84 8.42
C SER A 381 2.17 -3.50 9.16
N PRO A 382 3.28 -3.11 9.83
CA PRO A 382 3.44 -1.76 10.37
C PRO A 382 3.40 -0.65 9.31
N CYS A 383 3.43 -0.99 8.02
CA CYS A 383 3.27 -0.05 6.91
C CYS A 383 1.82 0.42 6.67
N THR A 384 0.83 -0.21 7.32
CA THR A 384 -0.58 0.07 7.07
C THR A 384 -1.05 1.25 7.91
N ASP A 385 -1.54 2.31 7.26
CA ASP A 385 -2.30 3.36 7.93
C ASP A 385 -3.36 3.96 6.99
N THR A 386 -4.62 3.63 7.27
CA THR A 386 -5.78 4.12 6.49
C THR A 386 -6.56 5.19 7.24
N ASN A 387 -6.02 5.69 8.37
CA ASN A 387 -6.74 6.52 9.34
C ASN A 387 -8.03 5.83 9.82
N ASN A 388 -7.98 4.50 10.03
CA ASN A 388 -9.09 3.73 10.56
C ASN A 388 -8.61 2.66 11.53
N ASN A 389 -8.74 2.93 12.83
CA ASN A 389 -8.17 2.08 13.87
C ASN A 389 -8.69 0.64 13.81
N SER A 390 -9.99 0.44 13.56
CA SER A 390 -10.58 -0.90 13.44
C SER A 390 -10.14 -1.70 12.21
N ALA A 391 -9.67 -1.03 11.15
CA ALA A 391 -9.18 -1.68 9.93
C ALA A 391 -7.66 -1.92 9.99
N ASP A 392 -6.94 -1.02 10.67
CA ASP A 392 -5.49 -1.00 10.68
C ASP A 392 -4.89 -1.79 11.84
N LEU A 393 -5.62 -1.98 12.96
CA LEU A 393 -5.12 -2.64 14.15
C LEU A 393 -5.81 -3.96 14.47
N VAL A 394 -5.02 -4.92 14.91
CA VAL A 394 -5.47 -6.21 15.45
C VAL A 394 -4.85 -6.46 16.82
N SER A 395 -5.57 -7.19 17.67
CA SER A 395 -5.00 -7.66 18.94
C SER A 395 -4.17 -8.92 18.73
N PHE A 396 -3.14 -9.07 19.54
CA PHE A 396 -2.29 -10.26 19.58
C PHE A 396 -1.81 -10.53 21.02
N THR A 397 -1.44 -11.78 21.30
CA THR A 397 -0.86 -12.14 22.60
C THR A 397 0.54 -11.54 22.74
N VAL A 398 0.69 -10.63 23.69
CA VAL A 398 1.97 -9.96 23.94
C VAL A 398 2.95 -10.94 24.60
N THR A 399 4.23 -10.80 24.31
CA THR A 399 5.32 -11.56 24.91
C THR A 399 6.49 -10.63 25.21
N ALA A 400 7.47 -11.10 25.99
CA ALA A 400 8.70 -10.35 26.24
C ALA A 400 9.48 -9.99 24.95
N GLY A 401 9.28 -10.71 23.85
CA GLY A 401 9.91 -10.46 22.56
C GLY A 401 9.07 -9.66 21.56
N SER A 402 7.88 -9.19 21.95
CA SER A 402 6.94 -8.60 21.00
C SER A 402 7.30 -7.19 20.53
N ALA A 403 7.90 -6.37 21.40
CA ALA A 403 8.27 -4.99 21.09
C ALA A 403 9.57 -4.92 20.29
N ARG A 404 9.64 -3.99 19.33
CA ARG A 404 10.81 -3.72 18.48
C ARG A 404 11.35 -2.33 18.74
N ASN A 405 12.66 -2.18 18.60
CA ASN A 405 13.38 -0.93 18.83
C ASN A 405 14.23 -0.56 17.60
N SER A 406 15.05 0.48 17.71
CA SER A 406 15.93 0.93 16.62
C SER A 406 16.93 -0.13 16.11
N SER A 407 17.24 -1.15 16.91
CA SER A 407 18.13 -2.26 16.55
C SER A 407 17.43 -3.43 15.85
N SER A 408 16.10 -3.49 15.91
CA SER A 408 15.31 -4.55 15.27
C SER A 408 15.44 -4.53 13.74
N THR A 409 15.30 -5.69 13.12
CA THR A 409 15.36 -5.84 11.65
C THR A 409 14.39 -4.84 10.98
N PRO A 410 14.86 -4.04 10.00
CA PRO A 410 13.98 -3.11 9.31
C PRO A 410 12.85 -3.83 8.57
N VAL A 411 11.68 -3.22 8.53
CA VAL A 411 10.55 -3.67 7.70
C VAL A 411 10.46 -2.76 6.48
N ALA A 412 10.62 -3.33 5.28
CA ALA A 412 10.44 -2.57 4.05
C ALA A 412 8.96 -2.29 3.81
N CYS A 413 8.63 -1.04 3.51
CA CYS A 413 7.30 -0.66 3.04
C CYS A 413 7.30 -0.51 1.51
N PRO A 414 6.21 -0.90 0.83
CA PRO A 414 6.16 -0.93 -0.62
C PRO A 414 6.01 0.45 -1.27
#